data_AF-A0A956EC78-F1
#
_entry.id   AF-A0A956EC78-F1
#
_cell.length_a   1.000
_cell.length_b   1.000
_cell.length_c   1.000
_cell.angle_alpha   90.00
_cell.angle_beta   90.00
_cell.angle_gamma   90.00
#
_symmetry.space_group_name_H-M   'P 1'
#
loop_
_entity.id
_entity.type
_entity.pdbx_description
1 polymer ?
#
loop_
_entity_poly.entity_id
_entity_poly.type
_entity_poly.pdbx_seq_one_letter_code
_entity_poly.pdbx_strand_id
1 'polypeptide(L)' 'MRIECPTCQTVLEDVPPDFPTRPFCCSRCKLIDLGNWLDERYRVSTPANPELMDEELLN' A
#
# COMPACT_ATOMS: atom_id res chain seq x y z
N MET A 1 1.18 -12.73 -14.00
CA MET A 1 0.38 -11.56 -13.52
C MET A 1 1.23 -10.31 -13.62
N ARG A 2 0.62 -9.14 -13.85
CA ARG A 2 1.33 -7.87 -13.86
C ARG A 2 1.42 -7.30 -12.44
N ILE A 3 2.60 -6.84 -12.03
CA ILE A 3 2.83 -6.13 -10.77
C ILE A 3 3.37 -4.75 -11.10
N GLU A 4 2.77 -3.72 -10.50
CA GLU A 4 3.31 -2.37 -10.49
C GLU A 4 3.67 -2.02 -9.04
N CYS A 5 4.97 -1.89 -8.77
CA CYS A 5 5.44 -1.73 -7.40
C CYS A 5 5.04 -0.34 -6.87
N PRO A 6 4.25 -0.24 -5.78
CA PRO A 6 3.80 1.05 -5.27
C PRO A 6 4.95 1.91 -4.71
N THR A 7 6.06 1.28 -4.32
CA THR A 7 7.21 1.96 -3.72
C THR A 7 8.12 2.62 -4.75
N CYS A 8 8.41 1.96 -5.88
CA CYS A 8 9.42 2.41 -6.84
C CYS A 8 8.92 2.44 -8.29
N GLN A 9 7.64 2.12 -8.53
CA GLN A 9 6.98 2.13 -9.85
C GLN A 9 7.59 1.16 -10.88
N THR A 10 8.47 0.25 -10.46
CA THR A 10 8.94 -0.82 -11.34
C THR A 10 7.78 -1.72 -11.73
N VAL A 11 7.66 -1.99 -13.03
CA VAL A 11 6.67 -2.90 -13.60
C VAL A 11 7.33 -4.25 -13.85
N LEU A 12 6.71 -5.32 -13.34
CA LEU A 12 7.07 -6.70 -13.63
C LEU A 12 5.92 -7.37 -14.38
N GLU A 13 6.21 -7.87 -15.58
CA GLU A 13 5.26 -8.64 -16.39
C GLU A 13 5.41 -10.15 -16.13
N ASP A 14 4.36 -10.92 -16.41
CA ASP A 14 4.35 -12.40 -16.38
C ASP A 14 4.82 -13.05 -15.06
N VAL A 15 4.61 -12.37 -13.94
CA VAL A 15 5.02 -12.85 -12.61
C VAL A 15 4.17 -14.06 -12.17
N PRO A 16 4.74 -15.07 -11.47
CA PRO A 16 3.97 -16.19 -10.92
C PRO A 16 2.90 -15.77 -9.91
N PRO A 17 1.75 -16.47 -9.84
CA PRO A 17 0.69 -16.23 -8.84
C PRO A 17 1.07 -16.53 -7.39
N ASP A 18 2.29 -16.98 -7.11
CA ASP A 18 2.87 -17.23 -5.78
C ASP A 18 4.12 -16.36 -5.50
N PHE A 19 4.45 -15.38 -6.36
CA PHE A 19 5.60 -14.50 -6.17
C PHE A 19 5.66 -13.91 -4.74
N PRO A 20 6.79 -14.01 -4.02
CA PRO A 20 6.80 -13.83 -2.56
C PRO A 20 6.56 -12.41 -2.06
N THR A 21 6.88 -11.40 -2.86
CA THR A 21 6.92 -10.01 -2.40
C THR A 21 5.79 -9.15 -2.92
N ARG A 22 4.73 -9.72 -3.51
CA ARG A 22 3.61 -8.89 -4.02
C ARG A 22 3.02 -8.05 -2.89
N PRO A 23 2.59 -6.80 -3.18
CA PRO A 23 2.58 -6.11 -4.48
C PRO A 23 3.92 -5.44 -4.86
N PHE A 24 5.02 -5.75 -4.18
CA PHE A 24 6.32 -5.13 -4.40
C PHE A 24 7.21 -5.91 -5.36
N CYS A 25 8.07 -5.21 -6.09
CA CYS A 25 9.03 -5.83 -7.01
C CYS A 25 10.15 -6.61 -6.28
N CYS A 26 10.42 -6.30 -5.01
CA CYS A 26 11.41 -6.99 -4.19
C CYS A 26 11.24 -6.73 -2.69
N SER A 27 12.00 -7.45 -1.84
CA SER A 27 11.97 -7.33 -0.39
C SER A 27 12.38 -5.94 0.12
N ARG A 28 13.30 -5.26 -0.57
CA ARG A 28 13.70 -3.88 -0.22
C ARG A 28 12.51 -2.92 -0.31
N CYS A 29 11.74 -2.99 -1.39
CA CYS A 29 10.57 -2.12 -1.57
C CYS A 29 9.49 -2.39 -0.52
N LYS A 30 9.25 -3.67 -0.17
CA LYS A 30 8.36 -4.04 0.93
C LYS A 30 8.77 -3.38 2.26
N LEU A 31 10.07 -3.39 2.58
CA LEU A 31 10.58 -2.79 3.82
C LEU A 31 10.53 -1.26 3.80
N ILE A 32 10.77 -0.63 2.66
CA ILE A 32 10.63 0.84 2.53
C ILE A 32 9.18 1.24 2.74
N ASP A 33 8.22 0.53 2.14
CA ASP A 33 6.80 0.81 2.32
C ASP A 33 6.40 0.71 3.79
N LEU A 34 6.81 -0.37 4.46
CA LEU A 34 6.62 -0.52 5.90
C LEU A 34 7.25 0.63 6.70
N GLY A 35 8.46 1.06 6.32
CA GLY A 35 9.11 2.22 6.93
C GLY A 35 8.30 3.50 6.77
N ASN A 36 7.74 3.76 5.58
CA ASN A 36 6.88 4.91 5.34
C ASN A 36 5.62 4.91 6.22
N TRP A 37 5.04 3.73 6.49
CA TRP A 37 3.93 3.60 7.43
C TRP A 37 4.34 3.94 8.86
N LEU A 38 5.45 3.37 9.33
CA LEU A 38 5.95 3.60 10.69
C LEU A 38 6.39 5.06 10.91
N ASP A 39 6.92 5.70 9.88
CA ASP A 39 7.32 7.11 9.89
C ASP A 39 6.15 8.09 9.66
N GLU A 40 4.91 7.60 9.61
CA GLU A 40 3.70 8.40 9.33
C GLU A 40 3.78 9.25 8.05
N ARG A 41 4.51 8.77 7.03
CA ARG A 41 4.64 9.47 5.74
C ARG A 41 3.38 9.38 4.90
N TYR A 42 2.58 8.34 5.10
CA TYR A 42 1.26 8.23 4.50
C TYR A 42 0.24 8.99 5.36
N ARG A 43 -0.40 10.00 4.76
CA ARG A 43 -1.38 10.85 5.43
C ARG A 43 -2.62 10.99 4.55
N VAL A 44 -3.79 10.78 5.14
CA VAL A 44 -5.06 11.18 4.54
C VAL A 44 -5.22 12.68 4.77
N SER A 45 -5.31 13.46 3.69
CA SER A 45 -5.38 14.93 3.75
C SER A 45 -6.75 15.45 4.18
N THR A 46 -7.79 14.62 4.07
CA THR A 46 -9.15 14.99 4.43
C THR A 46 -9.27 15.04 5.95
N PRO A 47 -9.78 16.14 6.54
CA PRO A 47 -10.06 16.19 7.97
C PRO A 47 -11.08 15.11 8.33
N ALA A 48 -10.90 14.49 9.49
CA ALA A 48 -11.91 13.59 10.04
C ALA A 48 -13.22 14.36 10.18
N ASN A 49 -14.27 13.88 9.53
CA ASN A 49 -15.62 14.43 9.70
C ASN A 49 -16.33 13.56 10.76
N PRO A 50 -16.56 14.08 11.97
CA PRO A 50 -17.18 13.31 13.05
C PRO A 50 -18.53 12.71 12.66
N GLU A 51 -19.30 13.40 11.79
CA GLU A 51 -20.62 12.94 11.35
C GLU A 51 -20.56 11.73 10.39
N LEU A 52 -19.43 11.54 9.68
CA LEU A 52 -19.23 10.39 8.78
C LEU A 52 -18.59 9.19 9.48
N MET A 53 -17.98 9.40 10.66
CA MET A 53 -17.32 8.33 11.41
C MET A 53 -18.32 7.35 12.04
N ASP A 54 -19.53 7.81 12.35
CA ASP A 54 -20.57 6.99 12.98
C ASP A 54 -21.35 6.12 11.98
N GLU A 55 -21.48 6.56 10.71
CA GLU A 55 -22.20 5.83 9.67
C GLU A 55 -21.40 4.63 9.10
N GLU A 56 -20.06 4.70 9.10
CA GLU A 56 -19.18 3.64 8.58
C GLU A 56 -19.03 2.45 9.55
N LEU A 57 -19.31 2.64 10.85
CA LEU A 57 -19.29 1.59 11.88
C LEU A 57 -20.65 0.87 12.06
N LEU A 58 -21.70 1.39 11.41
CA LEU A 58 -23.07 0.84 11.48
C LEU A 58 -23.44 -0.04 10.29
N ASN A 59 -22.53 -0.21 9.32
CA ASN A 59 -22.64 -1.16 8.20
C ASN A 59 -21.63 -2.32 8.38
#